data_AF-A0A8J2XX39-F1
#
_entry.id   AF-A0A8J2XX39-F1
#
_cell.length_a   1.000
_cell.length_b   1.000
_cell.length_c   1.000
_cell.angle_alpha   90.00
_cell.angle_beta   90.00
_cell.angle_gamma   90.00
#
_symmetry.space_group_name_H-M   'P 1'
#
loop_
_entity.id
_entity.type
_entity.pdbx_description
1 polymer ?
#
loop_
_entity_poly.entity_id
_entity_poly.type
_entity_poly.pdbx_seq_one_letter_code
_entity_poly.pdbx_strand_id
1 'polypeptide(L)'
;MNRIFNPVAIHNPQGRKPDSNIGRILLDMGKISAADAERILLMQKEKGMRFGEAAQALGLVTEADIEQVLAHQFDYPYLRPGQGGFSPELVAAYRPFDAQVEMLRGVRSQLMLRWFGSGRKTLAIASINPDDGASMFAANLAVVFSQLGEKTLLVDANLRSPQQHRIFNLPSGQGLSDILADRAELDAISRIAPFIDLSVLSAGTLPPNPQELLSRSSFARFNQHIEHGYDVVLYEVPAFSTGADALAVATHAGGVLLVARKNRTRIAHINAAAEQLGRYGADVIGSILLED
;
A
#
# COMPACT_ATOMS: atom_id res chain seq x y z
N MET A 1 4.21 16.83 -42.38
CA MET A 1 5.49 16.65 -41.67
C MET A 1 5.20 15.99 -40.32
N ASN A 2 5.13 14.66 -40.29
CA ASN A 2 4.94 13.86 -39.07
C ASN A 2 6.31 13.41 -38.56
N ARG A 3 6.69 13.81 -37.34
CA ARG A 3 7.80 13.21 -36.62
C ARG A 3 7.26 12.16 -35.65
N ILE A 4 7.70 10.93 -35.90
CA ILE A 4 7.41 9.72 -35.15
C ILE A 4 8.16 9.78 -33.81
N PHE A 5 7.42 9.56 -32.71
CA PHE A 5 7.97 9.34 -31.38
C PHE A 5 8.70 8.00 -31.33
N ASN A 6 9.94 8.01 -30.84
CA ASN A 6 10.75 6.83 -30.60
C ASN A 6 10.70 6.52 -29.09
N PRO A 7 10.22 5.37 -28.62
CA PRO A 7 10.17 5.06 -27.20
C PRO A 7 11.58 4.75 -26.66
N VAL A 8 11.89 5.34 -25.51
CA VAL A 8 13.15 5.19 -24.76
C VAL A 8 13.29 3.75 -24.28
N ALA A 9 14.42 3.12 -24.60
CA ALA A 9 14.78 1.80 -24.12
C ALA A 9 15.13 1.84 -22.62
N ILE A 10 14.43 1.03 -21.82
CA ILE A 10 14.73 0.84 -20.40
C ILE A 10 15.95 -0.09 -20.31
N HIS A 11 17.05 0.42 -19.76
CA HIS A 11 18.30 -0.31 -19.61
C HIS A 11 18.21 -1.21 -18.36
N ASN A 12 18.36 -2.54 -18.54
CA ASN A 12 18.31 -3.53 -17.47
C ASN A 12 19.76 -3.88 -17.02
N PRO A 13 20.18 -3.60 -15.77
CA PRO A 13 21.57 -3.80 -15.34
C PRO A 13 21.95 -5.25 -15.00
N GLN A 14 21.03 -6.21 -15.16
CA GLN A 14 21.36 -7.64 -15.09
C GLN A 14 20.86 -8.34 -16.36
N GLY A 15 21.79 -8.87 -17.16
CA GLY A 15 21.52 -9.51 -18.45
C GLY A 15 20.73 -10.83 -18.38
N ARG A 16 19.53 -10.83 -17.80
CA ARG A 16 18.55 -11.92 -17.91
C ARG A 16 17.63 -11.65 -19.10
N LYS A 17 17.60 -12.60 -20.04
CA LYS A 17 16.70 -12.61 -21.19
C LYS A 17 15.22 -12.59 -20.73
N PRO A 18 14.30 -11.91 -21.43
CA PRO A 18 12.89 -11.80 -21.01
C PRO A 18 12.04 -13.09 -21.13
N ASP A 19 12.60 -14.21 -21.59
CA ASP A 19 11.86 -15.44 -21.89
C ASP A 19 11.95 -16.50 -20.79
N SER A 20 11.64 -16.15 -19.54
CA SER A 20 11.29 -17.15 -18.53
C SER A 20 9.90 -17.70 -18.89
N ASN A 21 9.89 -18.77 -19.68
CA ASN A 21 8.70 -19.33 -20.31
C ASN A 21 7.69 -19.79 -19.23
N ILE A 22 6.52 -19.13 -19.17
CA ILE A 22 5.40 -19.42 -18.25
C ILE A 22 5.10 -20.92 -18.12
N GLY A 23 5.24 -21.69 -19.20
CA GLY A 23 5.06 -23.15 -19.19
C GLY A 23 6.10 -23.89 -18.32
N ARG A 24 7.34 -23.42 -18.27
CA ARG A 24 8.38 -24.02 -17.42
C ARG A 24 8.11 -23.76 -15.94
N ILE A 25 7.66 -22.56 -15.59
CA ILE A 25 7.30 -22.25 -14.21
C ILE A 25 6.07 -23.06 -13.78
N LEU A 26 5.07 -23.23 -14.65
CA LEU A 26 3.93 -24.11 -14.39
C LEU A 26 4.34 -25.59 -14.17
N LEU A 27 5.31 -26.08 -14.93
CA LEU A 27 5.90 -27.42 -14.76
C LEU A 27 6.67 -27.54 -13.44
N ASP A 28 7.56 -26.59 -13.15
CA ASP A 28 8.39 -26.57 -11.94
C ASP A 28 7.53 -26.49 -10.66
N MET A 29 6.38 -25.81 -10.75
CA MET A 29 5.38 -25.73 -9.68
C MET A 29 4.44 -26.93 -9.59
N GLY A 30 4.55 -27.91 -10.51
CA GLY A 30 3.70 -29.09 -10.56
C GLY A 30 2.24 -28.80 -10.91
N LYS A 31 1.95 -27.65 -11.52
CA LYS A 31 0.59 -27.25 -11.93
C LYS A 31 0.13 -27.93 -13.21
N ILE A 32 1.06 -28.29 -14.07
CA ILE A 32 0.82 -29.04 -15.31
C ILE A 32 1.85 -30.15 -15.44
N SER A 33 1.51 -31.22 -16.16
CA SER A 33 2.48 -32.26 -16.54
C SER A 33 3.20 -31.92 -17.86
N ALA A 34 4.25 -32.67 -18.20
CA ALA A 34 4.93 -32.53 -19.49
C ALA A 34 3.98 -32.79 -20.69
N ALA A 35 3.07 -33.76 -20.55
CA ALA A 35 2.05 -34.06 -21.56
C ALA A 35 1.04 -32.91 -21.71
N ASP A 36 0.67 -32.26 -20.60
CA ASP A 36 -0.19 -31.09 -20.62
C ASP A 36 0.47 -29.91 -21.34
N ALA A 37 1.77 -29.69 -21.09
CA ALA A 37 2.54 -28.65 -21.77
C ALA A 37 2.57 -28.83 -23.29
N GLU A 38 2.71 -30.07 -23.78
CA GLU A 38 2.62 -30.38 -25.22
C GLU A 38 1.25 -30.04 -25.81
N ARG A 39 0.16 -30.39 -25.11
CA ARG A 39 -1.22 -30.06 -25.52
C ARG A 39 -1.45 -28.55 -25.58
N ILE A 40 -0.89 -27.82 -24.62
CA ILE A 40 -0.97 -26.35 -24.58
C ILE A 40 -0.22 -25.75 -25.78
N LEU A 41 0.99 -26.22 -26.09
CA LEU A 41 1.77 -25.74 -27.24
C LEU A 41 1.05 -25.99 -28.58
N LEU A 42 0.39 -27.13 -28.72
CA LEU A 42 -0.42 -27.43 -29.90
C LEU A 42 -1.58 -26.43 -30.06
N MET A 43 -2.37 -26.22 -29.00
CA MET A 43 -3.47 -25.25 -28.98
C MET A 43 -2.97 -23.82 -29.24
N GLN A 44 -1.83 -23.45 -28.66
CA GLN A 44 -1.18 -22.16 -28.85
C GLN A 44 -0.89 -21.91 -30.33
N LYS A 45 -0.32 -22.90 -31.02
CA LYS A 45 0.03 -22.83 -32.43
C LYS A 45 -1.19 -22.83 -33.35
N GLU A 46 -2.21 -23.63 -33.03
CA GLU A 46 -3.45 -23.71 -33.82
C GLU A 46 -4.29 -22.42 -33.74
N LYS A 47 -4.41 -21.83 -32.55
CA LYS A 47 -5.31 -20.69 -32.31
C LYS A 47 -4.59 -19.34 -32.21
N GLY A 48 -3.27 -19.31 -32.27
CA GLY A 48 -2.48 -18.07 -32.14
C GLY A 48 -2.61 -17.40 -30.76
N MET A 49 -2.92 -18.18 -29.72
CA MET A 49 -3.12 -17.70 -28.34
C MET A 49 -1.79 -17.57 -27.58
N ARG A 50 -1.81 -16.92 -26.42
CA ARG A 50 -0.68 -17.01 -25.47
C ARG A 50 -0.72 -18.36 -24.72
N PHE A 51 0.42 -18.84 -24.24
CA PHE A 51 0.51 -20.13 -23.55
C PHE A 51 -0.45 -20.24 -22.34
N GLY A 52 -0.51 -19.20 -21.49
CA GLY A 52 -1.42 -19.17 -20.34
C GLY A 52 -2.90 -19.20 -20.72
N GLU A 53 -3.28 -18.46 -21.76
CA GLU A 53 -4.65 -18.45 -22.31
C GLU A 53 -5.03 -19.83 -22.85
N ALA A 54 -4.11 -20.48 -23.58
CA ALA A 54 -4.31 -21.83 -24.09
C ALA A 54 -4.44 -22.86 -22.95
N ALA A 55 -3.66 -22.71 -21.87
CA ALA A 55 -3.73 -23.57 -20.69
C ALA A 55 -5.06 -23.42 -19.93
N GLN A 56 -5.56 -22.19 -19.77
CA GLN A 56 -6.88 -21.93 -19.19
C GLN A 56 -8.02 -22.47 -20.08
N ALA A 57 -7.93 -22.24 -21.40
CA ALA A 57 -8.94 -22.72 -22.34
C ALA A 57 -9.04 -24.26 -22.38
N LEU A 58 -7.95 -24.95 -22.05
CA LEU A 58 -7.90 -26.42 -21.89
C LEU A 58 -8.38 -26.89 -20.50
N GLY A 59 -8.65 -25.98 -19.56
CA GLY A 59 -9.06 -26.30 -18.18
C GLY A 59 -7.94 -26.90 -17.33
N LEU A 60 -6.68 -26.77 -17.75
CA LEU A 60 -5.53 -27.38 -17.08
C LEU A 60 -5.01 -26.54 -15.92
N VAL A 61 -5.26 -25.23 -15.96
CA VAL A 61 -4.86 -24.26 -14.95
C VAL A 61 -5.97 -23.23 -14.75
N THR A 62 -6.06 -22.69 -13.55
CA THR A 62 -6.97 -21.59 -13.22
C THR A 62 -6.31 -20.24 -13.50
N GLU A 63 -7.10 -19.16 -13.50
CA GLU A 63 -6.57 -17.79 -13.55
C GLU A 63 -5.59 -17.52 -12.40
N ALA A 64 -5.93 -17.97 -11.19
CA ALA A 64 -5.07 -17.86 -10.02
C ALA A 64 -3.72 -18.58 -10.19
N ASP A 65 -3.67 -19.68 -10.95
CA ASP A 65 -2.41 -20.39 -11.24
C ASP A 65 -1.53 -19.60 -12.20
N ILE A 66 -2.12 -18.95 -13.22
CA ILE A 66 -1.42 -18.08 -14.17
C ILE A 66 -0.86 -16.86 -13.44
N GLU A 67 -1.67 -16.22 -12.61
CA GLU A 67 -1.26 -15.10 -11.75
C GLU A 67 -0.07 -15.48 -10.85
N GLN A 68 -0.09 -16.68 -10.27
CA GLN A 68 0.98 -17.19 -9.42
C GLN A 68 2.30 -17.34 -10.17
N VAL A 69 2.24 -17.80 -11.42
CA VAL A 69 3.43 -17.90 -12.26
C VAL A 69 3.97 -16.54 -12.63
N LEU A 70 3.10 -15.60 -12.97
CA LEU A 70 3.52 -14.22 -13.26
C LEU A 70 4.16 -13.57 -12.03
N ALA A 71 3.62 -13.82 -10.83
CA ALA A 71 4.23 -13.40 -9.56
C ALA A 71 5.69 -13.83 -9.44
N HIS A 72 5.93 -15.12 -9.66
CA HIS A 72 7.23 -15.74 -9.49
C HIS A 72 8.21 -15.28 -10.57
N GLN A 73 7.69 -15.05 -11.78
CA GLN A 73 8.47 -14.52 -12.89
C GLN A 73 8.95 -13.08 -12.65
N PHE A 74 8.14 -12.25 -11.98
CA PHE A 74 8.42 -10.83 -11.74
C PHE A 74 8.88 -10.50 -10.32
N ASP A 75 9.14 -11.51 -9.48
CA ASP A 75 9.56 -11.35 -8.08
C ASP A 75 8.62 -10.45 -7.26
N TYR A 76 7.31 -10.58 -7.51
CA TYR A 76 6.28 -9.72 -6.91
C TYR A 76 5.71 -10.36 -5.64
N PRO A 77 5.96 -9.80 -4.43
CA PRO A 77 5.47 -10.39 -3.20
C PRO A 77 3.96 -10.19 -3.07
N TYR A 78 3.21 -11.28 -3.02
CA TYR A 78 1.79 -11.28 -2.63
C TYR A 78 1.42 -12.60 -1.94
N LEU A 79 0.28 -12.60 -1.26
CA LEU A 79 -0.22 -13.67 -0.42
C LEU A 79 -1.38 -14.44 -1.07
N ARG A 80 -1.50 -15.73 -0.77
CA ARG A 80 -2.74 -16.47 -1.07
C ARG A 80 -3.83 -16.10 -0.07
N PRO A 81 -5.11 -16.10 -0.48
CA PRO A 81 -6.22 -15.96 0.47
C PRO A 81 -6.05 -16.88 1.68
N GLY A 82 -6.10 -16.30 2.89
CA GLY A 82 -5.90 -17.02 4.15
C GLY A 82 -4.45 -17.17 4.63
N GLN A 83 -3.44 -16.81 3.84
CA GLN A 83 -2.05 -16.73 4.31
C GLN A 83 -1.78 -15.41 5.06
N GLY A 84 -0.90 -15.44 6.06
CA GLY A 84 -0.49 -14.25 6.84
C GLY A 84 -1.50 -13.79 7.90
N GLY A 85 -2.76 -14.22 7.81
CA GLY A 85 -3.82 -13.85 8.76
C GLY A 85 -4.27 -12.39 8.65
N PHE A 86 -3.83 -11.67 7.63
CA PHE A 86 -4.22 -10.28 7.40
C PHE A 86 -5.70 -10.18 7.01
N SER A 87 -6.25 -8.96 7.07
CA SER A 87 -7.61 -8.71 6.62
C SER A 87 -7.79 -9.14 5.17
N PRO A 88 -8.85 -9.90 4.82
CA PRO A 88 -9.14 -10.29 3.44
C PRO A 88 -9.40 -9.09 2.52
N GLU A 89 -9.70 -7.92 3.08
CA GLU A 89 -9.89 -6.65 2.36
C GLU A 89 -8.55 -5.96 1.99
N LEU A 90 -7.42 -6.51 2.42
CA LEU A 90 -6.08 -6.06 1.98
C LEU A 90 -5.79 -6.55 0.55
N VAL A 91 -6.55 -6.03 -0.41
CA VAL A 91 -6.54 -6.47 -1.81
C VAL A 91 -5.16 -6.39 -2.46
N ALA A 92 -4.34 -5.40 -2.14
CA ALA A 92 -2.97 -5.29 -2.64
C ALA A 92 -2.07 -6.45 -2.19
N ALA A 93 -2.39 -7.08 -1.06
CA ALA A 93 -1.71 -8.26 -0.56
C ALA A 93 -2.22 -9.55 -1.20
N TYR A 94 -3.52 -9.69 -1.45
CA TYR A 94 -4.13 -10.96 -1.86
C TYR A 94 -4.51 -11.08 -3.33
N ARG A 95 -4.79 -9.94 -3.99
CA ARG A 95 -5.30 -9.85 -5.35
C ARG A 95 -4.57 -8.75 -6.12
N PRO A 96 -3.23 -8.85 -6.26
CA PRO A 96 -2.44 -7.77 -6.82
C PRO A 96 -2.76 -7.44 -8.28
N PHE A 97 -3.44 -8.33 -9.01
CA PHE A 97 -3.81 -8.13 -10.41
C PHE A 97 -5.20 -7.52 -10.59
N ASP A 98 -5.96 -7.33 -9.51
CA ASP A 98 -7.26 -6.65 -9.58
C ASP A 98 -7.09 -5.20 -10.07
N ALA A 99 -8.04 -4.73 -10.87
CA ALA A 99 -8.05 -3.36 -11.39
C ALA A 99 -7.95 -2.30 -10.27
N GLN A 100 -8.48 -2.61 -9.08
CA GLN A 100 -8.37 -1.74 -7.91
C GLN A 100 -6.91 -1.55 -7.45
N VAL A 101 -6.08 -2.59 -7.57
CA VAL A 101 -4.67 -2.51 -7.21
C VAL A 101 -3.88 -1.73 -8.27
N GLU A 102 -4.25 -1.81 -9.55
CA GLU A 102 -3.70 -0.91 -10.58
C GLU A 102 -4.00 0.56 -10.28
N MET A 103 -5.21 0.88 -9.80
CA MET A 103 -5.52 2.25 -9.35
C MET A 103 -4.62 2.68 -8.18
N LEU A 104 -4.37 1.80 -7.20
CA LEU A 104 -3.46 2.07 -6.08
C LEU A 104 -2.02 2.29 -6.57
N ARG A 105 -1.52 1.51 -7.54
CA ARG A 105 -0.22 1.72 -8.18
C ARG A 105 -0.17 3.07 -8.91
N GLY A 106 -1.27 3.49 -9.52
CA GLY A 106 -1.43 4.81 -10.11
C GLY A 106 -1.26 5.92 -9.06
N VAL A 107 -1.97 5.82 -7.93
CA VAL A 107 -1.85 6.77 -6.81
C VAL A 107 -0.42 6.80 -6.26
N ARG A 108 0.17 5.64 -5.99
CA ARG A 108 1.57 5.51 -5.56
C ARG A 108 2.53 6.24 -6.52
N SER A 109 2.37 6.03 -7.83
CA SER A 109 3.23 6.66 -8.85
C SER A 109 3.09 8.18 -8.88
N GLN A 110 1.86 8.70 -8.72
CA GLN A 110 1.62 10.14 -8.63
C GLN A 110 2.23 10.75 -7.35
N LEU A 111 2.09 10.07 -6.22
CA LEU A 111 2.69 10.49 -4.96
C LEU A 111 4.22 10.46 -5.02
N MET A 112 4.81 9.43 -5.63
CA MET A 112 6.26 9.37 -5.86
C MET A 112 6.74 10.54 -6.70
N LEU A 113 6.04 10.87 -7.79
CA LEU A 113 6.45 11.96 -8.68
C LEU A 113 6.29 13.35 -8.05
N ARG A 114 5.18 13.58 -7.34
CA ARG A 114 4.79 14.94 -6.90
C ARG A 114 5.15 15.26 -5.46
N TRP A 115 5.18 14.26 -4.59
CA TRP A 115 5.40 14.44 -3.16
C TRP A 115 6.75 13.91 -2.74
N PHE A 116 6.95 12.59 -2.80
CA PHE A 116 8.19 11.97 -2.31
C PHE A 116 9.41 12.33 -3.17
N GLY A 117 9.23 12.56 -4.48
CA GLY A 117 10.27 13.02 -5.40
C GLY A 117 10.84 14.41 -5.10
N SER A 118 10.17 15.19 -4.23
CA SER A 118 10.68 16.48 -3.73
C SER A 118 11.60 16.33 -2.50
N GLY A 119 11.92 15.09 -2.09
CA GLY A 119 12.72 14.79 -0.90
C GLY A 119 11.91 14.67 0.39
N ARG A 120 10.59 14.88 0.34
CA ARG A 120 9.69 14.60 1.47
C ARG A 120 9.57 13.11 1.69
N LYS A 121 9.42 12.69 2.94
CA LYS A 121 9.33 11.26 3.32
C LYS A 121 8.03 10.88 4.00
N THR A 122 7.28 11.86 4.49
CA THR A 122 6.11 11.66 5.34
C THR A 122 4.83 12.13 4.66
N LEU A 123 3.74 11.40 4.86
CA LEU A 123 2.41 11.80 4.37
C LEU A 123 1.33 11.34 5.34
N ALA A 124 0.45 12.25 5.76
CA ALA A 124 -0.75 11.87 6.50
C ALA A 124 -1.85 11.39 5.55
N ILE A 125 -2.64 10.42 5.99
CA ILE A 125 -3.80 9.88 5.29
C ILE A 125 -4.98 9.99 6.25
N ALA A 126 -5.94 10.83 5.88
CA ALA A 126 -7.04 11.20 6.76
C ALA A 126 -8.36 11.06 6.02
N SER A 127 -9.35 10.41 6.64
CA SER A 127 -10.72 10.51 6.16
C SER A 127 -11.39 11.81 6.60
N ILE A 128 -12.48 12.15 5.93
CA ILE A 128 -13.34 13.25 6.36
C ILE A 128 -14.27 12.81 7.50
N ASN A 129 -14.97 11.68 7.33
CA ASN A 129 -15.83 11.09 8.35
C ASN A 129 -15.27 9.74 8.84
N PRO A 130 -15.71 9.25 10.02
CA PRO A 130 -15.46 7.87 10.42
C PRO A 130 -15.91 6.89 9.34
N ASP A 131 -15.17 5.78 9.20
CA ASP A 131 -15.43 4.68 8.26
C ASP A 131 -15.54 5.04 6.76
N ASP A 132 -15.00 6.19 6.36
CA ASP A 132 -14.78 6.53 4.94
C ASP A 132 -13.65 5.69 4.30
N GLY A 133 -13.04 4.74 5.04
CA GLY A 133 -12.13 3.72 4.49
C GLY A 133 -10.64 4.06 4.53
N ALA A 134 -10.24 5.16 5.19
CA ALA A 134 -8.84 5.61 5.24
C ALA A 134 -7.86 4.55 5.76
N SER A 135 -8.21 3.79 6.81
CA SER A 135 -7.32 2.78 7.39
C SER A 135 -7.00 1.64 6.42
N MET A 136 -8.00 1.14 5.69
CA MET A 136 -7.80 0.09 4.67
C MET A 136 -7.08 0.64 3.44
N PHE A 137 -7.40 1.86 3.03
CA PHE A 137 -6.71 2.53 1.94
C PHE A 137 -5.22 2.74 2.27
N ALA A 138 -4.89 3.23 3.47
CA ALA A 138 -3.52 3.42 3.93
C ALA A 138 -2.73 2.11 3.97
N ALA A 139 -3.34 1.03 4.44
CA ALA A 139 -2.74 -0.30 4.46
C ALA A 139 -2.41 -0.81 3.06
N ASN A 140 -3.38 -0.74 2.13
CA ASN A 140 -3.17 -1.13 0.74
C ASN A 140 -2.13 -0.25 0.04
N LEU A 141 -2.14 1.06 0.31
CA LEU A 141 -1.15 1.99 -0.22
C LEU A 141 0.26 1.64 0.27
N ALA A 142 0.42 1.32 1.56
CA ALA A 142 1.70 0.90 2.12
C ALA A 142 2.23 -0.39 1.47
N VAL A 143 1.35 -1.37 1.24
CA VAL A 143 1.72 -2.61 0.53
C VAL A 143 2.22 -2.31 -0.88
N VAL A 144 1.51 -1.48 -1.66
CA VAL A 144 1.99 -1.18 -3.02
C VAL A 144 3.28 -0.36 -3.03
N PHE A 145 3.55 0.48 -2.03
CA PHE A 145 4.86 1.13 -1.89
C PHE A 145 5.96 0.10 -1.61
N SER A 146 5.75 -0.81 -0.66
CA SER A 146 6.75 -1.86 -0.38
C SER A 146 6.99 -2.80 -1.57
N GLN A 147 5.96 -3.08 -2.39
CA GLN A 147 6.10 -3.87 -3.60
C GLN A 147 6.91 -3.16 -4.70
N LEU A 148 7.12 -1.84 -4.59
CA LEU A 148 8.04 -1.09 -5.44
C LEU A 148 9.50 -1.17 -4.95
N GLY A 149 9.73 -1.71 -3.75
CA GLY A 149 11.04 -1.75 -3.09
C GLY A 149 11.34 -0.52 -2.22
N GLU A 150 10.35 0.35 -1.99
CA GLU A 150 10.51 1.51 -1.10
C GLU A 150 10.41 1.05 0.36
N LYS A 151 11.39 1.39 1.21
CA LYS A 151 11.31 1.11 2.64
C LYS A 151 10.16 1.91 3.23
N THR A 152 9.07 1.22 3.50
CA THR A 152 7.77 1.81 3.84
C THR A 152 7.43 1.55 5.30
N LEU A 153 7.12 2.61 6.05
CA LEU A 153 6.54 2.53 7.38
C LEU A 153 5.10 3.05 7.36
N LEU A 154 4.16 2.21 7.76
CA LEU A 154 2.80 2.63 8.07
C LEU A 154 2.64 2.82 9.58
N VAL A 155 2.25 4.00 10.00
CA VAL A 155 2.01 4.35 11.40
C VAL A 155 0.52 4.54 11.63
N ASP A 156 -0.06 3.78 12.56
CA ASP A 156 -1.41 3.98 13.08
C ASP A 156 -1.40 5.12 14.11
N ALA A 157 -1.57 6.35 13.63
CA ALA A 157 -1.75 7.54 14.46
C ALA A 157 -3.23 7.82 14.76
N ASN A 158 -4.13 6.89 14.44
CA ASN A 158 -5.52 6.92 14.86
C ASN A 158 -5.67 6.35 16.28
N LEU A 159 -5.19 7.13 17.26
CA LEU A 159 -5.23 6.78 18.69
C LEU A 159 -6.66 6.76 19.29
N ARG A 160 -7.70 6.99 18.49
CA ARG A 160 -9.11 6.95 18.90
C ARG A 160 -9.79 5.64 18.52
N SER A 161 -9.53 5.14 17.31
CA SER A 161 -10.10 3.91 16.79
C SER A 161 -9.09 3.20 15.87
N PRO A 162 -7.99 2.68 16.43
CA PRO A 162 -6.90 2.11 15.63
C PRO A 162 -7.33 0.80 14.97
N GLN A 163 -6.85 0.56 13.76
CA GLN A 163 -7.24 -0.59 12.95
C GLN A 163 -6.05 -1.35 12.36
N GLN A 164 -4.86 -0.75 12.27
CA GLN A 164 -3.75 -1.35 11.51
C GLN A 164 -3.29 -2.67 12.14
N HIS A 165 -3.32 -2.78 13.46
CA HIS A 165 -3.02 -4.04 14.16
C HIS A 165 -3.96 -5.18 13.74
N ARG A 166 -5.24 -4.90 13.50
CA ARG A 166 -6.21 -5.91 13.02
C ARG A 166 -6.00 -6.22 11.55
N ILE A 167 -5.75 -5.19 10.73
CA ILE A 167 -5.53 -5.34 9.29
C ILE A 167 -4.31 -6.23 9.03
N PHE A 168 -3.21 -6.02 9.76
CA PHE A 168 -1.96 -6.77 9.61
C PHE A 168 -1.78 -7.92 10.59
N ASN A 169 -2.83 -8.26 11.37
CA ASN A 169 -2.79 -9.34 12.37
C ASN A 169 -1.57 -9.26 13.31
N LEU A 170 -1.33 -8.07 13.83
CA LEU A 170 -0.23 -7.78 14.76
C LEU A 170 -0.70 -8.03 16.19
N PRO A 171 0.18 -8.53 17.07
CA PRO A 171 -0.15 -8.67 18.48
C PRO A 171 -0.50 -7.31 19.08
N SER A 172 -1.49 -7.29 19.96
CA SER A 172 -1.74 -6.14 20.82
C SER A 172 -0.51 -5.94 21.71
N GLY A 173 0.25 -4.88 21.46
CA GLY A 173 1.51 -4.60 22.14
C GLY A 173 1.78 -3.10 22.24
N GLN A 174 3.03 -2.77 22.51
CA GLN A 174 3.49 -1.39 22.49
C GLN A 174 3.36 -0.82 21.07
N GLY A 175 3.10 0.49 20.98
CA GLY A 175 3.00 1.17 19.70
C GLY A 175 3.29 2.66 19.81
N LEU A 176 2.75 3.44 18.87
CA LEU A 176 3.02 4.88 18.76
C LEU A 176 2.77 5.60 20.09
N SER A 177 1.64 5.38 20.74
CA SER A 177 1.31 6.07 21.99
C SER A 177 2.32 5.78 23.11
N ASP A 178 2.82 4.55 23.17
CA ASP A 178 3.79 4.11 24.17
C ASP A 178 5.17 4.73 23.91
N ILE A 179 5.58 4.79 22.63
CA ILE A 179 6.81 5.50 22.22
C ILE A 179 6.72 6.99 22.56
N LEU A 180 5.60 7.65 22.22
CA LEU A 180 5.42 9.08 22.48
C LEU A 180 5.33 9.42 23.98
N ALA A 181 5.03 8.43 24.82
CA ALA A 181 5.02 8.51 26.27
C ALA A 181 6.33 8.04 26.92
N ASP A 182 7.38 7.76 26.13
CA ASP A 182 8.68 7.25 26.57
C ASP A 182 8.57 5.90 27.35
N ARG A 183 7.60 5.06 26.98
CA ARG A 183 7.34 3.72 27.56
C ARG A 183 7.71 2.56 26.64
N ALA A 184 8.17 2.85 25.43
CA ALA A 184 8.59 1.88 24.43
C ALA A 184 9.64 2.51 23.51
N GLU A 185 10.41 1.69 22.80
CA GLU A 185 11.38 2.11 21.81
C GLU A 185 10.91 1.74 20.39
N LEU A 186 11.76 1.97 19.38
CA LEU A 186 11.46 1.65 17.98
C LEU A 186 11.38 0.15 17.69
N ASP A 187 11.78 -0.72 18.62
CA ASP A 187 11.61 -2.17 18.52
C ASP A 187 10.14 -2.60 18.50
N ALA A 188 9.22 -1.72 18.92
CA ALA A 188 7.79 -1.89 18.74
C ALA A 188 7.32 -1.85 17.27
N ILE A 189 8.18 -1.40 16.34
CA ILE A 189 7.87 -1.42 14.90
C ILE A 189 7.93 -2.88 14.39
N SER A 190 6.80 -3.34 13.85
CA SER A 190 6.65 -4.71 13.35
C SER A 190 6.98 -4.80 11.86
N ARG A 191 7.94 -5.66 11.49
CA ARG A 191 8.20 -6.00 10.08
C ARG A 191 7.14 -6.97 9.57
N ILE A 192 6.63 -6.74 8.36
CA ILE A 192 5.61 -7.59 7.76
C ILE A 192 6.30 -8.63 6.89
N ALA A 193 6.52 -9.84 7.41
CA ALA A 193 7.37 -10.85 6.78
C ALA A 193 7.06 -11.13 5.28
N PRO A 194 5.79 -11.17 4.82
CA PRO A 194 5.49 -11.33 3.39
C PRO A 194 5.91 -10.15 2.49
N PHE A 195 6.12 -8.96 3.06
CA PHE A 195 6.46 -7.71 2.37
C PHE A 195 7.74 -7.14 2.98
N ILE A 196 8.90 -7.53 2.44
CA ILE A 196 10.22 -7.29 3.07
C ILE A 196 10.50 -5.81 3.39
N ASP A 197 10.01 -4.89 2.54
CA ASP A 197 10.19 -3.45 2.69
C ASP A 197 9.02 -2.77 3.43
N LEU A 198 8.09 -3.54 4.00
CA LEU A 198 6.98 -3.01 4.79
C LEU A 198 7.18 -3.22 6.29
N SER A 199 7.06 -2.12 7.02
CA SER A 199 6.94 -2.10 8.48
C SER A 199 5.67 -1.39 8.91
N VAL A 200 5.12 -1.81 10.05
CA VAL A 200 3.90 -1.24 10.62
C VAL A 200 4.15 -0.92 12.09
N LEU A 201 3.82 0.30 12.49
CA LEU A 201 3.75 0.70 13.89
C LEU A 201 2.28 0.84 14.27
N SER A 202 1.81 -0.04 15.15
CA SER A 202 0.44 0.04 15.69
C SER A 202 0.28 1.25 16.62
N ALA A 203 -0.96 1.61 16.96
CA ALA A 203 -1.25 2.72 17.85
C ALA A 203 -0.73 2.51 19.29
N GLY A 204 -0.62 1.27 19.73
CA GLY A 204 -0.25 0.93 21.12
C GLY A 204 -1.39 1.12 22.11
N THR A 205 -1.04 1.38 23.37
CA THR A 205 -2.01 1.59 24.45
C THR A 205 -2.85 2.84 24.20
N LEU A 206 -4.18 2.73 24.15
CA LEU A 206 -5.07 3.88 23.93
C LEU A 206 -4.87 4.94 25.05
N PRO A 207 -4.39 6.15 24.73
CA PRO A 207 -4.21 7.19 25.73
C PRO A 207 -5.54 7.88 26.06
N PRO A 208 -5.71 8.43 27.27
CA PRO A 208 -6.90 9.24 27.61
C PRO A 208 -6.92 10.60 26.89
N ASN A 209 -5.78 11.04 26.34
CA ASN A 209 -5.54 12.38 25.80
C ASN A 209 -4.72 12.32 24.48
N PRO A 210 -5.29 11.76 23.40
CA PRO A 210 -4.55 11.49 22.16
C PRO A 210 -4.04 12.76 21.48
N GLN A 211 -4.85 13.83 21.45
CA GLN A 211 -4.49 15.08 20.79
C GLN A 211 -3.27 15.73 21.44
N GLU A 212 -3.24 15.79 22.77
CA GLU A 212 -2.13 16.34 23.54
C GLU A 212 -0.86 15.52 23.35
N LEU A 213 -0.98 14.20 23.17
CA LEU A 213 0.17 13.33 22.94
C LEU A 213 0.78 13.58 21.55
N LEU A 214 -0.06 13.67 20.52
CA LEU A 214 0.33 13.89 19.13
C LEU A 214 0.88 15.31 18.87
N SER A 215 0.49 16.29 19.68
CA SER A 215 0.94 17.69 19.54
C SER A 215 2.26 17.99 20.27
N ARG A 216 2.85 17.01 20.97
CA ARG A 216 4.09 17.21 21.74
C ARG A 216 5.33 17.18 20.85
N SER A 217 6.41 17.75 21.37
CA SER A 217 7.74 17.65 20.76
C SER A 217 8.27 16.21 20.65
N SER A 218 7.71 15.25 21.41
CA SER A 218 8.04 13.82 21.26
C SER A 218 7.63 13.29 19.88
N PHE A 219 6.52 13.76 19.30
CA PHE A 219 6.12 13.38 17.95
C PHE A 219 7.11 13.89 16.90
N ALA A 220 7.55 15.14 17.03
CA ALA A 220 8.57 15.71 16.13
C ALA A 220 9.91 14.94 16.21
N ARG A 221 10.36 14.58 17.42
CA ARG A 221 11.56 13.75 17.61
C ARG A 221 11.40 12.36 17.03
N PHE A 222 10.25 11.73 17.24
CA PHE A 222 9.92 10.44 16.65
C PHE A 222 10.00 10.50 15.13
N ASN A 223 9.36 11.50 14.51
CA ASN A 223 9.35 11.69 13.06
C ASN A 223 10.78 11.84 12.49
N GLN A 224 11.60 12.70 13.10
CA GLN A 224 13.00 12.87 12.70
C GLN A 224 13.80 11.56 12.79
N HIS A 225 13.53 10.72 13.80
CA HIS A 225 14.26 9.48 13.98
C HIS A 225 13.91 8.44 12.89
N ILE A 226 12.61 8.30 12.55
CA ILE A 226 12.17 7.32 11.54
C ILE A 226 12.48 7.75 10.10
N GLU A 227 12.56 9.05 9.80
CA GLU A 227 12.88 9.56 8.46
C GLU A 227 14.27 9.10 7.95
N HIS A 228 15.17 8.68 8.84
CA HIS A 228 16.47 8.12 8.48
C HIS A 228 16.39 6.65 8.03
N GLY A 229 15.39 5.90 8.50
CA GLY A 229 15.26 4.46 8.28
C GLY A 229 14.33 4.08 7.11
N TYR A 230 13.46 5.00 6.70
CA TYR A 230 12.42 4.76 5.70
C TYR A 230 12.48 5.76 4.55
N ASP A 231 12.08 5.31 3.38
CA ASP A 231 11.93 6.13 2.18
C ASP A 231 10.55 6.78 2.15
N VAL A 232 9.54 6.03 2.64
CA VAL A 232 8.14 6.45 2.72
C VAL A 232 7.58 6.15 4.12
N VAL A 233 7.00 7.16 4.75
CA VAL A 233 6.28 7.06 6.03
C VAL A 233 4.84 7.54 5.82
N LEU A 234 3.88 6.65 6.01
CA LEU A 234 2.46 6.93 5.92
C LEU A 234 1.86 6.98 7.33
N TYR A 235 1.23 8.09 7.69
CA TYR A 235 0.50 8.22 8.95
C TYR A 235 -0.99 8.09 8.68
N GLU A 236 -1.63 7.02 9.15
CA GLU A 236 -3.09 7.00 9.22
C GLU A 236 -3.56 7.75 10.46
N VAL A 237 -4.47 8.69 10.29
CA VAL A 237 -4.96 9.57 11.36
C VAL A 237 -6.49 9.45 11.47
N PRO A 238 -7.11 9.84 12.61
CA PRO A 238 -8.56 9.74 12.72
C PRO A 238 -9.24 10.72 11.75
N ALA A 239 -10.54 10.54 11.53
CA ALA A 239 -11.29 11.39 10.62
C ALA A 239 -11.29 12.87 11.07
N PHE A 240 -11.20 13.82 10.14
CA PHE A 240 -11.22 15.25 10.46
C PHE A 240 -12.44 15.70 11.26
N SER A 241 -13.58 15.02 11.09
CA SER A 241 -14.80 15.33 11.86
C SER A 241 -14.75 14.89 13.33
N THR A 242 -13.71 14.15 13.76
CA THR A 242 -13.63 13.56 15.12
C THR A 242 -12.80 14.39 16.11
N GLY A 243 -11.95 15.28 15.63
CA GLY A 243 -11.07 16.07 16.49
C GLY A 243 -9.91 16.70 15.73
N ALA A 244 -9.03 17.39 16.46
CA ALA A 244 -7.87 18.07 15.89
C ALA A 244 -6.61 17.17 15.80
N ASP A 245 -6.70 15.89 16.20
CA ASP A 245 -5.60 14.93 16.14
C ASP A 245 -5.00 14.82 14.73
N ALA A 246 -5.87 14.72 13.72
CA ALA A 246 -5.48 14.65 12.31
C ALA A 246 -4.72 15.90 11.85
N LEU A 247 -5.10 17.08 12.35
CA LEU A 247 -4.44 18.33 12.02
C LEU A 247 -3.02 18.39 12.59
N ALA A 248 -2.83 17.95 13.84
CA ALA A 248 -1.53 17.91 14.48
C ALA A 248 -0.55 17.02 13.69
N VAL A 249 -0.98 15.80 13.35
CA VAL A 249 -0.15 14.86 12.59
C VAL A 249 0.09 15.33 11.16
N ALA A 250 -0.93 15.86 10.47
CA ALA A 250 -0.79 16.39 9.11
C ALA A 250 0.20 17.56 9.05
N THR A 251 0.20 18.43 10.07
CA THR A 251 1.16 19.54 10.18
C THR A 251 2.59 19.02 10.35
N HIS A 252 2.80 18.01 11.21
CA HIS A 252 4.11 17.38 11.37
C HIS A 252 4.58 16.63 10.12
N ALA A 253 3.67 15.93 9.43
CA ALA A 253 3.96 15.26 8.17
C ALA A 253 4.18 16.24 6.99
N GLY A 254 3.80 17.50 7.15
CA GLY A 254 3.89 18.56 6.14
C GLY A 254 2.86 18.46 5.02
N GLY A 255 2.10 17.37 4.92
CA GLY A 255 1.07 17.19 3.91
C GLY A 255 0.13 16.03 4.22
N VAL A 256 -1.01 16.05 3.55
CA VAL A 256 -2.10 15.11 3.77
C VAL A 256 -2.83 14.74 2.49
N LEU A 257 -3.19 13.47 2.39
CA LEU A 257 -4.09 12.93 1.38
C LEU A 257 -5.47 12.69 2.02
N LEU A 258 -6.50 13.32 1.48
CA LEU A 258 -7.87 13.21 1.99
C LEU A 258 -8.58 12.01 1.38
N VAL A 259 -9.19 11.17 2.21
CA VAL A 259 -10.02 10.04 1.78
C VAL A 259 -11.49 10.38 1.97
N ALA A 260 -12.25 10.28 0.89
CA ALA A 260 -13.69 10.48 0.84
C ALA A 260 -14.37 9.23 0.29
N ARG A 261 -15.60 8.99 0.70
CA ARG A 261 -16.42 7.86 0.24
C ARG A 261 -17.60 8.35 -0.57
N LYS A 262 -17.80 7.74 -1.74
CA LYS A 262 -18.91 8.03 -2.65
C LYS A 262 -20.24 7.87 -1.91
N ASN A 263 -21.19 8.77 -2.21
CA ASN A 263 -22.53 8.81 -1.60
C ASN A 263 -22.57 8.97 -0.06
N ARG A 264 -21.42 9.17 0.61
CA ARG A 264 -21.34 9.36 2.06
C ARG A 264 -20.68 10.67 2.45
N THR A 265 -19.52 10.98 1.88
CA THR A 265 -18.76 12.18 2.22
C THR A 265 -19.31 13.40 1.47
N ARG A 266 -19.70 14.44 2.21
CA ARG A 266 -20.18 15.71 1.63
C ARG A 266 -19.01 16.56 1.16
N ILE A 267 -19.11 17.13 -0.05
CA ILE A 267 -18.11 18.06 -0.61
C ILE A 267 -17.83 19.24 0.34
N ALA A 268 -18.87 19.76 1.01
CA ALA A 268 -18.72 20.84 1.97
C ALA A 268 -17.75 20.49 3.12
N HIS A 269 -17.75 19.24 3.58
CA HIS A 269 -16.85 18.80 4.65
C HIS A 269 -15.41 18.61 4.14
N ILE A 270 -15.23 18.17 2.88
CA ILE A 270 -13.91 18.10 2.24
C ILE A 270 -13.31 19.50 2.15
N ASN A 271 -14.08 20.49 1.67
CA ASN A 271 -13.63 21.86 1.52
C ASN A 271 -13.27 22.50 2.88
N ALA A 272 -14.10 22.28 3.91
CA ALA A 272 -13.81 22.78 5.25
C ALA A 272 -12.52 22.18 5.82
N ALA A 273 -12.30 20.87 5.64
CA ALA A 273 -11.06 20.22 6.08
C ALA A 273 -9.84 20.78 5.33
N ALA A 274 -9.92 20.93 3.99
CA ALA A 274 -8.84 21.47 3.19
C ALA A 274 -8.50 22.93 3.56
N GLU A 275 -9.51 23.76 3.81
CA GLU A 275 -9.32 25.13 4.28
C GLU A 275 -8.64 25.17 5.65
N GLN A 276 -9.09 24.33 6.58
CA GLN A 276 -8.48 24.22 7.91
C GLN A 276 -7.02 23.79 7.81
N LEU A 277 -6.70 22.77 7.02
CA LEU A 277 -5.32 22.32 6.81
C LEU A 277 -4.41 23.40 6.23
N GLY A 278 -4.89 24.12 5.22
CA GLY A 278 -4.14 25.22 4.61
C GLY A 278 -3.81 26.33 5.61
N ARG A 279 -4.71 26.64 6.55
CA ARG A 279 -4.46 27.65 7.60
C ARG A 279 -3.36 27.25 8.59
N TYR A 280 -3.12 25.96 8.78
CA TYR A 280 -2.13 25.43 9.72
C TYR A 280 -0.84 24.94 9.02
N GLY A 281 -0.70 25.20 7.71
CA GLY A 281 0.52 24.92 6.97
C GLY A 281 0.71 23.46 6.55
N ALA A 282 -0.36 22.66 6.51
CA ALA A 282 -0.34 21.32 5.95
C ALA A 282 -0.81 21.34 4.49
N ASP A 283 0.03 20.86 3.56
CA ASP A 283 -0.30 20.80 2.14
C ASP A 283 -1.36 19.70 1.87
N VAL A 284 -2.51 20.08 1.31
CA VAL A 284 -3.50 19.09 0.82
C VAL A 284 -3.04 18.60 -0.55
N ILE A 285 -2.50 17.38 -0.60
CA ILE A 285 -1.87 16.83 -1.82
C ILE A 285 -2.91 16.44 -2.86
N GLY A 286 -4.10 16.08 -2.38
CA GLY A 286 -5.24 15.72 -3.19
C GLY A 286 -6.28 14.97 -2.37
N SER A 287 -7.24 14.38 -3.08
CA SER A 287 -8.28 13.54 -2.50
C SER A 287 -8.44 12.23 -3.25
N ILE A 288 -8.74 11.17 -2.52
CA ILE A 288 -9.13 9.87 -3.04
C ILE A 288 -10.62 9.69 -2.82
N LEU A 289 -11.34 9.28 -3.87
CA LEU A 289 -12.74 8.87 -3.78
C LEU A 289 -12.80 7.35 -3.78
N LEU A 290 -13.24 6.76 -2.67
CA LEU A 290 -13.52 5.34 -2.57
C LEU A 290 -14.97 5.06 -2.98
N GLU A 291 -15.13 4.00 -3.77
CA GLU A 291 -16.43 3.43 -4.12
C GLU A 291 -16.65 2.15 -3.29
N ASP A 292 -17.92 1.75 -3.14
CA ASP A 292 -18.29 0.51 -2.44
C ASP A 292 -17.94 -0.74 -3.26
#